data_AF-A0A9N9XK25-F1
#
_entry.id   AF-A0A9N9XK25-F1
#
_cell.length_a   1.000
_cell.length_b   1.000
_cell.length_c   1.000
_cell.angle_alpha   90.00
_cell.angle_beta   90.00
_cell.angle_gamma   90.00
#
_symmetry.space_group_name_H-M   'P 1'
#
loop_
_entity.id
_entity.type
_entity.pdbx_description
1 polymer ?
#
loop_
_entity_poly.entity_id
_entity_poly.type
_entity_poly.pdbx_seq_one_letter_code
_entity_poly.pdbx_strand_id
1 'polypeptide(L)'
;MLKRTLDFATNSGFLKKTVLPKYNIDQFKIGPLGLLLCQNINTEWLYHTLINKELTVCPNEGDIDNTYDFVKILCSNKLPFGITDVKRQKKSFTTDEIVEYYKNATKGERFKERKFVTAHTITSQINLPTIFLNAICDAYQEPVFQDNVRPMFHFHRKLAPFKLSFAMTGSSQAITKELEDLALYLCKQLRANHVSTLYLPSSSRNTLEAQYKQYDQLGIPYTVVLNERTLNDGIANLRSRDTTLKEQVHVTELVTYVEQLFRNY
;
A
#
# COMPACT_ATOMS: atom_id res chain seq x y z
N MET A 1 -17.53 -5.94 -17.12
CA MET A 1 -16.41 -5.24 -16.45
C MET A 1 -15.64 -6.17 -15.54
N LEU A 2 -16.26 -6.73 -14.48
CA LEU A 2 -15.60 -7.58 -13.48
C LEU A 2 -14.82 -8.78 -14.03
N LYS A 3 -15.36 -9.52 -15.00
CA LYS A 3 -14.64 -10.63 -15.65
C LYS A 3 -13.33 -10.18 -16.31
N ARG A 4 -13.35 -9.07 -17.05
CA ARG A 4 -12.16 -8.50 -17.70
C ARG A 4 -11.13 -8.06 -16.66
N THR A 5 -11.59 -7.43 -15.57
CA THR A 5 -10.72 -7.04 -14.45
C THR A 5 -10.07 -8.24 -13.79
N LEU A 6 -10.81 -9.31 -13.53
CA LEU A 6 -10.27 -10.54 -12.94
C LEU A 6 -9.30 -11.26 -13.87
N ASP A 7 -9.61 -11.33 -15.16
CA ASP A 7 -8.72 -11.91 -16.18
C ASP A 7 -7.42 -11.09 -16.28
N PHE A 8 -7.53 -9.76 -16.29
CA PHE A 8 -6.37 -8.86 -16.32
C PHE A 8 -5.53 -8.93 -15.04
N ALA A 9 -6.17 -8.97 -13.87
CA ALA A 9 -5.50 -9.18 -12.59
C ALA A 9 -4.79 -10.54 -12.51
N THR A 10 -5.38 -11.57 -13.13
CA THR A 10 -4.77 -12.90 -13.22
C THR A 10 -3.53 -12.87 -14.12
N ASN A 11 -3.64 -12.26 -15.30
CA ASN A 11 -2.52 -12.12 -16.24
C ASN A 11 -1.38 -11.27 -15.69
N SER A 12 -1.70 -10.26 -14.89
CA SER A 12 -0.73 -9.36 -14.26
C SER A 12 -0.11 -9.92 -12.96
N GLY A 13 -0.56 -11.11 -12.50
CA GLY A 13 -0.02 -11.78 -11.31
C GLY A 13 -0.57 -11.29 -9.97
N PHE A 14 -1.62 -10.46 -9.97
CA PHE A 14 -2.36 -10.08 -8.75
C PHE A 14 -3.21 -11.23 -8.22
N LEU A 15 -3.78 -12.03 -9.13
CA LEU A 15 -4.60 -13.19 -8.82
C LEU A 15 -4.01 -14.45 -9.47
N LYS A 16 -4.25 -15.59 -8.84
CA LYS A 16 -4.01 -16.92 -9.39
C LYS A 16 -5.32 -17.67 -9.49
N LYS A 17 -5.76 -17.91 -10.72
CA LYS A 17 -6.95 -18.71 -11.01
C LYS A 17 -6.64 -20.20 -10.81
N THR A 18 -7.48 -20.88 -10.04
CA THR A 18 -7.45 -22.33 -9.82
C THR A 18 -8.85 -22.85 -10.07
N VAL A 19 -9.00 -23.85 -10.94
CA VAL A 19 -10.31 -24.47 -11.17
C VAL A 19 -10.49 -25.58 -10.14
N LEU A 20 -11.61 -25.58 -9.41
CA LEU A 20 -11.97 -26.71 -8.55
C LEU A 20 -12.61 -27.80 -9.44
N PRO A 21 -11.90 -28.89 -9.77
CA PRO A 21 -12.32 -29.84 -10.80
C PRO A 21 -13.64 -30.53 -10.46
N LYS A 22 -13.96 -30.65 -9.16
CA LYS A 22 -15.18 -31.31 -8.68
C LYS A 22 -16.46 -30.50 -8.94
N TYR A 23 -16.35 -29.18 -9.09
CA TYR A 23 -17.53 -28.29 -9.19
C TYR A 23 -17.50 -27.38 -10.41
N ASN A 24 -16.43 -27.40 -11.21
CA ASN A 24 -16.20 -26.47 -12.32
C ASN A 24 -16.34 -24.99 -11.89
N ILE A 25 -15.94 -24.68 -10.65
CA ILE A 25 -15.97 -23.33 -10.08
C ILE A 25 -14.57 -22.74 -10.16
N ASP A 26 -14.49 -21.52 -10.69
CA ASP A 26 -13.28 -20.71 -10.71
C ASP A 26 -12.98 -20.19 -9.29
N GLN A 27 -11.90 -20.67 -8.69
CA GLN A 27 -11.38 -20.17 -7.42
C GLN A 27 -10.20 -19.23 -7.68
N PHE A 28 -10.26 -18.01 -7.15
CA PHE A 28 -9.15 -17.06 -7.22
C PHE A 28 -8.39 -17.05 -5.89
N LYS A 29 -7.07 -17.18 -5.97
CA LYS A 29 -6.15 -16.98 -4.85
C LYS A 29 -5.35 -15.71 -5.09
N ILE A 30 -4.90 -15.06 -4.02
CA ILE A 30 -4.03 -13.89 -4.12
C ILE A 30 -2.67 -14.33 -4.68
N GLY A 31 -2.22 -13.68 -5.74
CA GLY A 31 -0.91 -13.91 -6.36
C GLY A 31 0.21 -13.12 -5.65
N PRO A 32 1.47 -13.26 -6.09
CA PRO A 32 2.62 -12.59 -5.47
C PRO A 32 2.49 -11.06 -5.46
N LEU A 33 2.07 -10.47 -6.58
CA LEU A 33 1.87 -9.02 -6.67
C LEU A 33 0.67 -8.55 -5.84
N GLY A 34 -0.36 -9.40 -5.77
CA GLY A 34 -1.51 -9.15 -4.92
C GLY A 34 -1.19 -9.21 -3.44
N LEU A 35 -0.23 -10.04 -3.03
CA LEU A 35 0.26 -10.09 -1.66
C LEU A 35 0.96 -8.78 -1.27
N LEU A 36 1.77 -8.21 -2.17
CA LEU A 36 2.38 -6.88 -1.98
C LEU A 36 1.32 -5.78 -1.85
N LEU A 37 0.28 -5.81 -2.70
CA LEU A 37 -0.86 -4.89 -2.56
C LEU A 37 -1.54 -5.05 -1.19
N CYS A 38 -1.79 -6.28 -0.75
CA CYS A 38 -2.37 -6.55 0.57
C CYS A 38 -1.49 -6.05 1.72
N GLN A 39 -0.17 -6.22 1.60
CA GLN A 39 0.79 -5.69 2.57
C GLN A 39 0.77 -4.16 2.60
N ASN A 40 0.68 -3.50 1.44
CA ASN A 40 0.57 -2.04 1.36
C ASN A 40 -0.77 -1.54 1.92
N ILE A 41 -1.88 -2.23 1.65
CA ILE A 41 -3.17 -1.92 2.26
C ILE A 41 -3.08 -2.06 3.78
N ASN A 42 -2.47 -3.13 4.28
CA ASN A 42 -2.32 -3.33 5.72
C ASN A 42 -1.41 -2.27 6.35
N THR A 43 -0.30 -1.91 5.71
CA THR A 43 0.67 -0.94 6.23
C THR A 43 0.19 0.50 6.14
N GLU A 44 -0.42 0.91 5.04
CA GLU A 44 -0.87 2.29 4.86
C GLU A 44 -2.24 2.50 5.49
N TRP A 45 -3.23 1.67 5.17
CA TRP A 45 -4.60 1.94 5.60
C TRP A 45 -4.84 1.54 7.06
N LEU A 46 -4.36 0.38 7.50
CA LEU A 46 -4.58 -0.07 8.88
C LEU A 46 -3.75 0.76 9.89
N TYR A 47 -2.49 1.08 9.59
CA TYR A 47 -1.69 1.93 10.49
C TYR A 47 -2.21 3.37 10.50
N HIS A 48 -2.63 3.95 9.37
CA HIS A 48 -3.18 5.31 9.40
C HIS A 48 -4.56 5.43 10.08
N THR A 49 -5.38 4.39 10.02
CA THR A 49 -6.71 4.40 10.68
C THR A 49 -6.65 4.05 12.16
N LEU A 50 -5.65 3.28 12.60
CA LEU A 50 -5.50 2.86 13.99
C LEU A 50 -4.45 3.66 14.78
N ILE A 51 -3.47 4.28 14.12
CA ILE A 51 -2.30 4.91 14.78
C ILE A 51 -2.01 6.28 14.13
N ASN A 52 -2.14 7.35 14.93
CA ASN A 52 -1.78 8.68 14.49
C ASN A 52 -0.25 8.78 14.33
N LYS A 53 0.23 9.31 13.20
CA LYS A 53 1.63 9.19 12.73
C LYS A 53 2.68 9.82 13.67
N GLU A 54 2.27 10.71 14.57
CA GLU A 54 3.18 11.48 15.43
C GLU A 54 3.46 10.86 16.80
N LEU A 55 2.63 9.92 17.28
CA LEU A 55 2.87 9.22 18.55
C LEU A 55 2.40 7.78 18.41
N THR A 56 3.36 6.91 18.06
CA THR A 56 3.08 5.56 17.58
C THR A 56 2.78 4.55 18.69
N VAL A 57 3.35 4.72 19.89
CA VAL A 57 3.08 3.96 21.12
C VAL A 57 3.62 4.81 22.26
N CYS A 58 2.90 4.93 23.39
CA CYS A 58 3.48 5.51 24.58
C CYS A 58 4.31 4.44 25.30
N PRO A 59 5.63 4.62 25.49
CA PRO A 59 6.43 3.66 26.23
C PRO A 59 5.88 3.59 27.65
N ASN A 60 5.46 2.39 28.07
CA ASN A 60 4.95 2.13 29.40
C ASN A 60 5.93 1.23 30.14
N GLU A 61 6.69 1.81 31.07
CA GLU A 61 7.54 1.06 32.03
C GLU A 61 6.73 0.62 33.25
N GLY A 62 5.56 0.01 33.01
CA GLY A 62 4.78 -0.71 34.02
C GLY A 62 3.67 0.09 34.69
N ASP A 63 3.71 1.42 34.70
CA ASP A 63 2.68 2.25 35.33
C ASP A 63 1.87 3.04 34.30
N ILE A 64 0.65 2.54 34.05
CA ILE A 64 -0.29 3.07 33.05
C ILE A 64 -0.72 4.50 33.41
N ASP A 65 -0.80 4.82 34.71
CA ASP A 65 -1.23 6.14 35.19
C ASP A 65 -0.22 7.24 34.81
N ASN A 66 1.08 6.97 34.94
CA ASN A 66 2.14 7.90 34.51
C ASN A 66 2.14 8.10 32.99
N THR A 67 1.88 7.02 32.24
CA THR A 67 1.77 7.07 30.78
C THR A 67 0.53 7.87 30.37
N TYR A 68 -0.58 7.73 31.08
CA TYR A 68 -1.83 8.44 30.86
C TYR A 68 -1.69 9.95 31.12
N ASP A 69 -1.07 10.35 32.22
CA ASP A 69 -0.86 11.76 32.55
C ASP A 69 0.10 12.45 31.56
N PHE A 70 1.14 11.73 31.10
CA PHE A 70 2.03 12.21 30.04
C PHE A 70 1.27 12.48 28.72
N VAL A 71 0.42 11.54 28.28
CA VAL A 71 -0.41 11.69 27.07
C VAL A 71 -1.41 12.83 27.22
N LYS A 72 -1.99 12.97 28.40
CA LYS A 72 -2.95 14.03 28.72
C LYS A 72 -2.33 15.41 28.62
N ILE A 73 -1.09 15.58 29.08
CA ILE A 73 -0.33 16.83 28.95
C ILE A 73 -0.07 17.16 27.46
N LEU A 74 0.32 16.17 26.66
CA LEU A 74 0.54 16.33 25.22
C LEU A 74 -0.75 16.71 24.46
N CYS A 75 -1.89 16.19 24.89
CA CYS A 75 -3.20 16.48 24.29
C CYS A 75 -3.93 17.68 24.92
N SER A 76 -3.20 18.67 25.47
CA SER A 76 -3.80 19.88 26.08
C SER A 76 -4.87 19.57 27.14
N ASN A 77 -4.63 18.53 27.95
CA ASN A 77 -5.53 18.00 28.97
C ASN A 77 -6.90 17.49 28.46
N LYS A 78 -7.07 17.25 27.15
CA LYS A 78 -8.26 16.63 26.56
C LYS A 78 -7.87 15.48 25.64
N LEU A 79 -8.02 14.25 26.11
CA LEU A 79 -7.81 13.09 25.24
C LEU A 79 -8.99 12.91 24.26
N PRO A 80 -8.71 12.57 22.99
CA PRO A 80 -9.74 12.30 21.99
C PRO A 80 -10.41 10.92 22.14
N PHE A 81 -9.91 10.06 23.04
CA PHE A 81 -10.45 8.72 23.32
C PHE A 81 -10.31 8.37 24.82
N GLY A 82 -11.15 7.47 25.31
CA GLY A 82 -11.02 6.88 26.65
C GLY A 82 -10.13 5.64 26.62
N ILE A 83 -9.33 5.43 27.66
CA ILE A 83 -8.57 4.19 27.87
C ILE A 83 -9.28 3.41 28.97
N THR A 84 -9.51 2.12 28.73
CA THR A 84 -10.02 1.18 29.73
C THR A 84 -9.14 -0.06 29.74
N ASP A 85 -8.81 -0.54 30.93
CA ASP A 85 -7.97 -1.72 31.10
C ASP A 85 -8.73 -2.99 30.71
N VAL A 86 -8.36 -3.56 29.57
CA VAL A 86 -8.90 -4.85 29.13
C VAL A 86 -8.05 -5.97 29.72
N LYS A 87 -8.45 -6.49 30.89
CA LYS A 87 -7.95 -7.79 31.35
C LYS A 87 -8.43 -8.87 30.38
N ARG A 88 -7.55 -9.32 29.48
CA ARG A 88 -7.83 -10.46 28.58
C ARG A 88 -7.89 -11.76 29.39
N GLN A 89 -9.06 -12.12 29.89
CA GLN A 89 -9.38 -13.52 30.14
C GLN A 89 -10.02 -14.10 28.89
N LYS A 90 -9.35 -15.07 28.24
CA LYS A 90 -9.99 -15.88 27.19
C LYS A 90 -10.99 -16.82 27.87
N LYS A 91 -12.27 -16.47 27.81
CA LYS A 91 -13.36 -17.44 27.87
C LYS A 91 -14.13 -17.33 26.57
N SER A 92 -14.27 -18.44 25.87
CA SER A 92 -15.15 -18.58 24.71
C SER A 92 -16.56 -18.43 25.26
N PHE A 93 -17.22 -17.30 25.01
CA PHE A 93 -18.58 -17.08 25.51
C PHE A 93 -19.59 -17.55 24.46
N THR A 94 -20.60 -18.27 24.94
CA THR A 94 -21.84 -18.57 24.21
C THR A 94 -22.74 -17.33 24.21
N THR A 95 -23.66 -17.21 23.26
CA THR A 95 -24.51 -16.00 23.08
C THR A 95 -25.26 -15.60 24.37
N ASP A 96 -25.64 -16.58 25.18
CA ASP A 96 -26.33 -16.37 26.46
C ASP A 96 -25.40 -15.80 27.55
N GLU A 97 -24.12 -16.17 27.56
CA GLU A 97 -23.13 -15.68 28.53
C GLU A 97 -22.70 -14.24 28.22
N ILE A 98 -22.74 -13.84 26.93
CA ILE A 98 -22.54 -12.45 26.51
C ILE A 98 -23.69 -11.58 27.05
N VAL A 99 -24.94 -12.05 26.91
CA VAL A 99 -26.13 -11.35 27.42
C VAL A 99 -26.08 -11.22 28.95
N GLU A 100 -25.64 -12.26 29.66
CA GLU A 100 -25.50 -12.24 31.12
C GLU A 100 -24.35 -11.32 31.60
N TYR A 101 -23.22 -11.29 30.88
CA TYR A 101 -22.14 -10.33 31.13
C TYR A 101 -22.61 -8.88 30.97
N TYR A 102 -23.38 -8.56 29.92
CA TYR A 102 -23.94 -7.22 29.73
C TYR A 102 -25.04 -6.86 30.73
N LYS A 103 -25.83 -7.84 31.22
CA LYS A 103 -26.79 -7.63 32.34
C LYS A 103 -26.10 -7.33 33.67
N ASN A 104 -24.88 -7.83 33.87
CA ASN A 104 -24.09 -7.56 35.08
C ASN A 104 -23.29 -6.26 34.97
N ALA A 105 -22.77 -5.93 33.78
CA ALA A 105 -22.08 -4.66 33.50
C ALA A 105 -23.02 -3.43 33.47
N THR A 106 -24.33 -3.64 33.37
CA THR A 106 -25.35 -2.58 33.45
C THR A 106 -25.64 -2.11 34.88
N LYS A 107 -25.04 -2.71 35.91
CA LYS A 107 -24.93 -2.11 37.24
C LYS A 107 -23.78 -1.10 37.24
N GLY A 108 -24.05 0.08 36.70
CA GLY A 108 -23.04 1.14 36.49
C GLY A 108 -22.40 1.66 37.79
N GLU A 109 -21.10 1.99 37.71
CA GLU A 109 -20.41 2.78 38.72
C GLU A 109 -20.82 4.26 38.63
N ARG A 110 -20.93 4.92 39.78
CA ARG A 110 -21.38 6.32 39.90
C ARG A 110 -20.30 7.28 39.38
N PHE A 111 -20.52 7.88 38.21
CA PHE A 111 -19.88 9.15 37.87
C PHE A 111 -20.72 10.32 38.40
N LYS A 112 -20.08 11.22 39.14
CA LYS A 112 -20.66 12.38 39.84
C LYS A 112 -21.85 13.02 39.10
N GLU A 113 -23.05 12.80 39.66
CA GLU A 113 -24.32 13.53 39.47
C GLU A 113 -24.91 13.67 38.05
N ARG A 114 -24.58 12.84 37.06
CA ARG A 114 -25.28 12.86 35.75
C ARG A 114 -25.77 11.48 35.31
N LYS A 115 -26.94 11.47 34.65
CA LYS A 115 -27.78 10.32 34.29
C LYS A 115 -26.99 9.15 33.70
N PHE A 116 -27.43 7.92 34.02
CA PHE A 116 -26.93 6.67 33.45
C PHE A 116 -27.00 6.71 31.92
N VAL A 117 -25.86 6.57 31.25
CA VAL A 117 -25.80 6.35 29.80
C VAL A 117 -25.11 5.01 29.57
N THR A 118 -25.84 4.06 28.98
CA THR A 118 -25.30 2.76 28.61
C THR A 118 -24.31 2.94 27.46
N ALA A 119 -23.09 2.44 27.61
CA ALA A 119 -22.12 2.49 26.52
C ALA A 119 -22.61 1.61 25.36
N HIS A 120 -22.68 2.21 24.16
CA HIS A 120 -22.96 1.49 22.93
C HIS A 120 -21.64 1.10 22.27
N THR A 121 -21.39 -0.19 22.14
CA THR A 121 -20.21 -0.69 21.41
C THR A 121 -20.48 -0.62 19.91
N ILE A 122 -19.69 0.17 19.18
CA ILE A 122 -19.67 0.15 17.72
C ILE A 122 -18.48 -0.70 17.30
N THR A 123 -18.75 -1.87 16.72
CA THR A 123 -17.70 -2.73 16.14
C THR A 123 -17.73 -2.63 14.61
N SER A 124 -16.59 -2.32 14.00
CA SER A 124 -16.39 -2.42 12.56
C SER A 124 -15.52 -3.64 12.25
N GLN A 125 -16.02 -4.57 11.46
CA GLN A 125 -15.27 -5.72 10.96
C GLN A 125 -14.91 -5.48 9.50
N ILE A 126 -13.64 -5.65 9.18
CA ILE A 126 -13.12 -5.34 7.86
C ILE A 126 -12.29 -6.52 7.39
N ASN A 127 -12.58 -6.98 6.17
CA ASN A 127 -11.93 -8.15 5.58
C ASN A 127 -10.92 -7.72 4.51
N LEU A 128 -9.65 -8.09 4.69
CA LEU A 128 -8.56 -7.73 3.78
C LEU A 128 -8.78 -8.16 2.32
N PRO A 129 -9.24 -9.40 2.01
CA PRO A 129 -9.55 -9.83 0.65
C PRO A 129 -10.66 -9.01 -0.01
N THR A 130 -11.64 -8.52 0.76
CA THR A 130 -12.70 -7.66 0.25
C THR A 130 -12.15 -6.29 -0.14
N ILE A 131 -11.30 -5.70 0.69
CA ILE A 131 -10.63 -4.42 0.36
C ILE A 131 -9.71 -4.59 -0.84
N PHE A 132 -8.95 -5.67 -0.87
CA PHE A 132 -8.07 -6.00 -1.99
C PHE A 132 -8.86 -6.08 -3.31
N LEU A 133 -9.99 -6.78 -3.32
CA LEU A 133 -10.83 -6.88 -4.52
C LEU A 133 -11.41 -5.51 -4.91
N ASN A 134 -11.90 -4.74 -3.93
CA ASN A 134 -12.40 -3.39 -4.17
C ASN A 134 -11.31 -2.48 -4.76
N ALA A 135 -10.09 -2.53 -4.23
CA ALA A 135 -8.96 -1.76 -4.72
C ALA A 135 -8.57 -2.14 -6.17
N ILE A 136 -8.62 -3.43 -6.51
CA ILE A 136 -8.39 -3.90 -7.89
C ILE A 136 -9.50 -3.42 -8.83
N CYS A 137 -10.76 -3.53 -8.40
CA CYS A 137 -11.90 -3.10 -9.20
C CYS A 137 -11.91 -1.59 -9.45
N ASP A 138 -11.55 -0.79 -8.43
CA ASP A 138 -11.46 0.66 -8.50
C ASP A 138 -10.28 1.12 -9.37
N ALA A 139 -9.11 0.48 -9.22
CA ALA A 139 -7.92 0.85 -9.96
C ALA A 139 -7.99 0.46 -11.45
N TYR A 140 -8.81 -0.52 -11.83
CA TYR A 140 -8.84 -1.00 -13.22
C TYR A 140 -9.43 0.04 -14.17
N GLN A 141 -8.62 0.50 -15.11
CA GLN A 141 -9.02 1.47 -16.13
C GLN A 141 -8.56 1.03 -17.52
N GLU A 142 -9.33 1.42 -18.53
CA GLU A 142 -9.05 1.17 -19.95
C GLU A 142 -9.01 2.50 -20.73
N PRO A 143 -8.08 3.42 -20.41
CA PRO A 143 -7.95 4.67 -21.15
C PRO A 143 -7.64 4.42 -22.63
N VAL A 144 -8.18 5.28 -23.49
CA VAL A 144 -7.82 5.33 -24.91
C VAL A 144 -6.56 6.17 -25.06
N PHE A 145 -5.51 5.57 -25.62
CA PHE A 145 -4.25 6.25 -25.92
C PHE A 145 -3.92 6.05 -27.40
N GLN A 146 -3.89 7.15 -28.18
CA GLN A 146 -3.65 7.10 -29.63
C GLN A 146 -4.54 6.05 -30.33
N ASP A 147 -5.85 6.16 -30.12
CA ASP A 147 -6.91 5.27 -30.65
C ASP A 147 -6.85 3.80 -30.21
N ASN A 148 -5.88 3.44 -29.36
CA ASN A 148 -5.75 2.09 -28.81
C ASN A 148 -6.15 2.06 -27.32
N VAL A 149 -7.00 1.09 -26.97
CA VAL A 149 -7.37 0.86 -25.57
C VAL A 149 -6.20 0.22 -24.83
N ARG A 150 -5.76 0.86 -23.74
CA ARG A 150 -4.64 0.36 -22.93
C ARG A 150 -5.13 0.06 -21.51
N PRO A 151 -5.35 -1.22 -21.16
CA PRO A 151 -5.71 -1.57 -19.78
C PRO A 151 -4.55 -1.29 -18.83
N MET A 152 -4.84 -0.67 -17.69
CA MET A 152 -3.88 -0.35 -16.65
C MET A 152 -4.51 -0.37 -15.25
N PHE A 153 -3.67 -0.39 -14.21
CA PHE A 153 -4.12 -0.18 -12.84
C PHE A 153 -3.72 1.22 -12.33
N HIS A 154 -4.71 2.04 -12.01
CA HIS A 154 -4.53 3.36 -11.43
C HIS A 154 -4.62 3.32 -9.90
N PHE A 155 -3.76 2.53 -9.25
CA PHE A 155 -3.71 2.50 -7.78
C PHE A 155 -3.28 3.84 -7.19
N HIS A 156 -3.84 4.20 -6.03
CA HIS A 156 -3.29 5.28 -5.23
C HIS A 156 -1.79 5.04 -4.95
N ARG A 157 -0.98 6.09 -4.97
CA ARG A 157 0.50 6.01 -4.90
C ARG A 157 0.99 5.25 -3.67
N LYS A 158 0.32 5.43 -2.53
CA LYS A 158 0.56 4.69 -1.28
C LYS A 158 0.15 3.21 -1.33
N LEU A 159 -0.85 2.84 -2.11
CA LEU A 159 -1.30 1.44 -2.21
C LEU A 159 -0.54 0.66 -3.29
N ALA A 160 -0.07 1.32 -4.35
CA ALA A 160 0.61 0.69 -5.47
C ALA A 160 1.68 -0.32 -5.00
N PRO A 161 1.69 -1.57 -5.52
CA PRO A 161 2.59 -2.63 -5.04
C PRO A 161 4.06 -2.23 -5.05
N PHE A 162 4.48 -1.65 -6.17
CA PHE A 162 5.79 -1.02 -6.34
C PHE A 162 5.59 0.49 -6.54
N LYS A 163 6.46 1.27 -5.90
CA LYS A 163 6.46 2.74 -6.00
C LYS A 163 7.19 3.24 -7.24
N LEU A 164 8.29 2.59 -7.58
CA LEU A 164 9.15 3.01 -8.68
C LEU A 164 9.52 1.83 -9.58
N SER A 165 9.63 2.08 -10.87
CA SER A 165 10.24 1.14 -11.81
C SER A 165 11.33 1.78 -12.65
N PHE A 166 12.12 0.96 -13.34
CA PHE A 166 13.19 1.40 -14.22
C PHE A 166 12.92 0.96 -15.66
N ALA A 167 12.85 1.92 -16.56
CA ALA A 167 12.83 1.70 -17.99
C ALA A 167 14.15 2.18 -18.60
N MET A 168 14.63 1.48 -19.63
CA MET A 168 15.91 1.83 -20.26
C MET A 168 15.89 1.64 -21.76
N THR A 169 16.70 2.44 -22.45
CA THR A 169 16.96 2.27 -23.89
C THR A 169 18.43 2.52 -24.17
N GLY A 170 19.08 1.50 -24.74
CA GLY A 170 20.46 1.55 -25.22
C GLY A 170 20.50 1.26 -26.72
N SER A 171 21.45 1.87 -27.43
CA SER A 171 21.73 1.64 -28.85
C SER A 171 22.53 0.35 -29.08
N SER A 172 23.30 -0.08 -28.07
CA SER A 172 24.15 -1.26 -28.14
C SER A 172 24.02 -2.13 -26.89
N GLN A 173 24.36 -3.41 -27.01
CA GLN A 173 24.29 -4.36 -25.91
C GLN A 173 25.23 -3.99 -24.75
N ALA A 174 26.36 -3.34 -25.03
CA ALA A 174 27.30 -2.88 -24.01
C ALA A 174 26.69 -1.75 -23.17
N ILE A 175 26.11 -0.74 -23.84
CA ILE A 175 25.47 0.39 -23.18
C ILE A 175 24.24 -0.07 -22.39
N THR A 176 23.44 -1.00 -22.93
CA THR A 176 22.33 -1.59 -22.18
C THR A 176 22.80 -2.22 -20.88
N LYS A 177 23.91 -2.99 -20.88
CA LYS A 177 24.45 -3.57 -19.64
C LYS A 177 24.87 -2.51 -18.62
N GLU A 178 25.52 -1.44 -19.06
CA GLU A 178 25.89 -0.33 -18.16
C GLU A 178 24.66 0.35 -17.54
N LEU A 179 23.60 0.52 -18.34
CA LEU A 179 22.31 1.02 -17.85
C LEU A 179 21.62 0.05 -16.87
N GLU A 180 21.75 -1.26 -17.10
CA GLU A 180 21.25 -2.30 -16.18
C GLU A 180 21.96 -2.24 -14.84
N ASP A 181 23.30 -2.12 -14.85
CA ASP A 181 24.10 -2.00 -13.63
C ASP A 181 23.74 -0.71 -12.85
N LEU A 182 23.57 0.41 -13.55
CA LEU A 182 23.10 1.66 -12.96
C LEU A 182 21.69 1.52 -12.35
N ALA A 183 20.76 0.89 -13.06
CA ALA A 183 19.40 0.64 -12.56
C ALA A 183 19.40 -0.23 -11.30
N LEU A 184 20.23 -1.28 -11.26
CA LEU A 184 20.38 -2.17 -10.11
C LEU A 184 20.98 -1.43 -8.91
N TYR A 185 21.98 -0.57 -9.14
CA TYR A 185 22.56 0.28 -8.12
C TYR A 185 21.50 1.21 -7.50
N LEU A 186 20.76 1.95 -8.33
CA LEU A 186 19.70 2.85 -7.87
C LEU A 186 18.56 2.09 -7.16
N CYS A 187 18.18 0.91 -7.67
CA CYS A 187 17.23 0.04 -7.00
C CYS A 187 17.66 -0.29 -5.57
N LYS A 188 18.94 -0.61 -5.36
CA LYS A 188 19.48 -0.95 -4.04
C LYS A 188 19.46 0.26 -3.10
N GLN A 189 19.85 1.44 -3.58
CA GLN A 189 19.81 2.67 -2.78
C GLN A 189 18.37 3.05 -2.37
N LEU A 190 17.43 3.02 -3.32
CA LEU A 190 16.03 3.34 -3.03
C LEU A 190 15.38 2.36 -2.06
N ARG A 191 15.69 1.05 -2.17
CA ARG A 191 15.21 0.04 -1.22
C ARG A 191 15.80 0.24 0.18
N ALA A 192 17.05 0.70 0.28
CA ALA A 192 17.64 1.07 1.57
C ALA A 192 16.86 2.22 2.24
N ASN A 193 16.29 3.14 1.45
CA ASN A 193 15.42 4.21 1.91
C ASN A 193 13.92 3.81 1.97
N HIS A 194 13.62 2.51 2.07
CA HIS A 194 12.25 1.97 2.18
C HIS A 194 11.31 2.26 0.99
N VAL A 195 11.84 2.62 -0.19
CA VAL A 195 11.04 2.78 -1.41
C VAL A 195 10.97 1.45 -2.15
N SER A 196 9.77 0.92 -2.39
CA SER A 196 9.60 -0.32 -3.13
C SER A 196 9.85 -0.12 -4.63
N THR A 197 10.86 -0.82 -5.16
CA THR A 197 11.30 -0.68 -6.56
C THR A 197 11.17 -1.99 -7.33
N LEU A 198 10.74 -1.90 -8.60
CA LEU A 198 10.71 -3.01 -9.54
C LEU A 198 11.66 -2.77 -10.71
N TYR A 199 12.54 -3.72 -10.95
CA TYR A 199 13.31 -3.81 -12.17
C TYR A 199 13.05 -5.19 -12.80
N LEU A 200 12.72 -5.19 -14.09
CA LEU A 200 12.42 -6.38 -14.88
C LEU A 200 13.53 -6.55 -15.93
N PRO A 201 14.46 -7.51 -15.77
CA PRO A 201 15.56 -7.73 -16.72
C PRO A 201 15.09 -8.07 -18.13
N SER A 202 13.90 -8.67 -18.28
CA SER A 202 13.32 -8.95 -19.59
C SER A 202 12.87 -7.70 -20.33
N SER A 203 12.61 -6.60 -19.62
CA SER A 203 12.08 -5.37 -20.19
C SER A 203 13.14 -4.57 -20.94
N SER A 204 14.44 -4.75 -20.67
CA SER A 204 15.54 -4.04 -21.36
C SER A 204 15.65 -4.36 -22.85
N ARG A 205 15.07 -5.50 -23.28
CA ARG A 205 15.01 -5.93 -24.69
C ARG A 205 13.83 -5.33 -25.46
N ASN A 206 12.87 -4.74 -24.76
CA ASN A 206 11.64 -4.20 -25.33
C ASN A 206 11.79 -2.70 -25.62
N THR A 207 10.97 -2.19 -26.54
CA THR A 207 10.89 -0.74 -26.78
C THR A 207 10.43 0.00 -25.53
N LEU A 208 10.83 1.27 -25.41
CA LEU A 208 10.49 2.11 -24.26
C LEU A 208 8.97 2.18 -23.99
N GLU A 209 8.16 2.24 -25.05
CA GLU A 209 6.70 2.25 -24.94
C GLU A 209 6.13 0.93 -24.43
N ALA A 210 6.70 -0.21 -24.85
CA ALA A 210 6.30 -1.51 -24.34
C ALA A 210 6.65 -1.66 -22.85
N GLN A 211 7.79 -1.11 -22.41
CA GLN A 211 8.14 -1.06 -20.99
C GLN A 211 7.16 -0.19 -20.20
N TYR A 212 6.79 1.01 -20.70
CA TYR A 212 5.75 1.82 -20.07
C TYR A 212 4.42 1.06 -19.99
N LYS A 213 4.04 0.34 -21.06
CA LYS A 213 2.82 -0.48 -21.08
C LYS A 213 2.82 -1.50 -19.97
N GLN A 214 3.92 -2.22 -19.83
CA GLN A 214 4.09 -3.22 -18.77
C GLN A 214 4.03 -2.59 -17.37
N TYR A 215 4.68 -1.46 -17.13
CA TYR A 215 4.69 -0.83 -15.80
C TYR A 215 3.36 -0.17 -15.43
N ASP A 216 2.68 0.47 -16.38
CA ASP A 216 1.35 1.03 -16.18
C ASP A 216 0.33 -0.10 -15.92
N GLN A 217 0.49 -1.27 -16.59
CA GLN A 217 -0.31 -2.48 -16.32
C GLN A 217 -0.13 -3.03 -14.91
N LEU A 218 1.06 -2.88 -14.32
CA LEU A 218 1.34 -3.26 -12.93
C LEU A 218 0.90 -2.18 -11.92
N GLY A 219 0.50 -1.01 -12.42
CA GLY A 219 0.03 0.12 -11.64
C GLY A 219 1.11 0.86 -10.85
N ILE A 220 2.35 0.84 -11.35
CA ILE A 220 3.49 1.54 -10.74
C ILE A 220 3.34 3.04 -11.02
N PRO A 221 3.38 3.92 -10.01
CA PRO A 221 3.08 5.34 -10.19
C PRO A 221 4.20 6.10 -10.89
N TYR A 222 5.46 5.70 -10.73
CA TYR A 222 6.60 6.38 -11.31
C TYR A 222 7.59 5.43 -11.98
N THR A 223 8.13 5.84 -13.12
CA THR A 223 9.13 5.10 -13.89
C THR A 223 10.34 5.98 -14.15
N VAL A 224 11.50 5.60 -13.64
CA VAL A 224 12.79 6.23 -13.99
C VAL A 224 13.22 5.71 -15.36
N VAL A 225 13.55 6.61 -16.26
CA VAL A 225 13.96 6.34 -17.63
C VAL A 225 15.44 6.66 -17.75
N LEU A 226 16.22 5.62 -18.00
CA LEU A 226 17.67 5.68 -18.18
C LEU A 226 18.01 5.51 -19.66
N ASN A 227 18.68 6.50 -20.23
CA ASN A 227 19.11 6.49 -21.62
C ASN A 227 20.63 6.62 -21.67
N GLU A 228 21.23 6.47 -22.85
CA GLU A 228 22.68 6.66 -23.02
C GLU A 228 23.16 8.05 -22.57
N ARG A 229 22.34 9.09 -22.76
CA ARG A 229 22.61 10.44 -22.25
C ARG A 229 22.74 10.47 -20.73
N THR A 230 22.05 9.59 -20.02
CA THR A 230 22.14 9.50 -18.56
C THR A 230 23.53 9.03 -18.11
N LEU A 231 24.21 8.20 -18.91
CA LEU A 231 25.59 7.77 -18.62
C LEU A 231 26.60 8.90 -18.83
N ASN A 232 26.33 9.81 -19.77
CA ASN A 232 27.21 10.94 -20.07
C ASN A 232 26.98 12.14 -19.15
N ASP A 233 25.71 12.56 -19.00
CA ASP A 233 25.35 13.82 -18.35
C ASP A 233 24.84 13.62 -16.91
N GLY A 234 24.61 12.37 -16.48
CA GLY A 234 24.07 12.06 -15.16
C GLY A 234 22.59 12.43 -14.97
N ILE A 235 21.86 12.75 -16.04
CA ILE A 235 20.45 13.16 -15.99
C ILE A 235 19.53 11.99 -16.36
N ALA A 236 18.65 11.61 -15.43
CA ALA A 236 17.59 10.63 -15.65
C ALA A 236 16.23 11.33 -15.82
N ASN A 237 15.29 10.69 -16.51
CA ASN A 237 13.92 11.21 -16.58
C ASN A 237 12.99 10.43 -15.65
N LEU A 238 12.22 11.11 -14.81
CA LEU A 238 11.17 10.52 -13.99
C LEU A 238 9.82 10.70 -14.71
N ARG A 239 9.21 9.60 -15.15
CA ARG A 239 7.88 9.60 -15.77
C ARG A 239 6.80 9.32 -14.72
N SER A 240 5.75 10.14 -14.69
CA SER A 240 4.53 9.88 -13.92
C SER A 240 3.54 9.04 -14.73
N ARG A 241 2.96 7.99 -14.13
CA ARG A 241 1.88 7.18 -14.71
C ARG A 241 0.63 8.01 -14.97
N ASP A 242 0.29 8.90 -14.04
CA ASP A 242 -1.00 9.60 -14.02
C ASP A 242 -1.05 10.70 -15.08
N THR A 243 0.04 11.47 -15.21
CA THR A 243 0.13 12.61 -16.14
C THR A 243 0.85 12.28 -17.43
N THR A 244 1.56 11.15 -17.49
CA THR A 244 2.48 10.74 -18.57
C THR A 244 3.66 11.69 -18.82
N LEU A 245 3.78 12.76 -18.02
CA LEU A 245 4.86 13.75 -18.11
C LEU A 245 6.18 13.18 -17.62
N LYS A 246 7.28 13.73 -18.15
CA LYS A 246 8.66 13.37 -17.83
C LYS A 246 9.37 14.58 -17.23
N GLU A 247 9.89 14.42 -16.02
CA GLU A 247 10.71 15.41 -15.32
C GLU A 247 12.18 14.99 -15.39
N GLN A 248 13.10 15.94 -15.56
CA GLN A 248 14.54 15.65 -15.55
C GLN A 248 15.09 15.79 -14.13
N VAL A 249 15.80 14.76 -13.67
CA VAL A 249 16.39 14.72 -12.32
C VAL A 249 17.81 14.16 -12.42
N HIS A 250 18.74 14.80 -11.73
CA HIS A 250 20.11 14.30 -11.67
C HIS A 250 20.19 13.02 -10.84
N VAL A 251 20.98 12.05 -11.27
CA VAL A 251 21.03 10.70 -10.68
C VAL A 251 21.44 10.73 -9.20
N THR A 252 22.30 11.67 -8.79
CA THR A 252 22.69 11.82 -7.38
C THR A 252 21.57 12.32 -6.47
N GLU A 253 20.64 13.13 -7.00
CA GLU A 253 19.52 13.70 -6.24
C GLU A 253 18.25 12.84 -6.34
N LEU A 254 18.22 11.89 -7.27
CA LEU A 254 17.07 11.06 -7.57
C LEU A 254 16.52 10.35 -6.33
N VAL A 255 17.39 9.78 -5.50
CA VAL A 255 16.97 9.03 -4.30
C VAL A 255 16.24 9.94 -3.31
N THR A 256 16.85 11.08 -2.98
CA THR A 256 16.28 12.08 -2.06
C THR A 256 15.00 12.69 -2.62
N TYR A 257 14.96 12.99 -3.92
CA TYR A 257 13.78 13.54 -4.58
C TYR A 257 12.60 12.56 -4.51
N VAL A 258 12.82 11.28 -4.85
CA VAL A 258 11.79 10.24 -4.81
C VAL A 258 11.29 10.02 -3.38
N GLU A 259 12.17 10.06 -2.39
CA GLU A 259 11.79 9.95 -0.97
C GLU A 259 10.87 11.09 -0.53
N GLN A 260 11.24 12.34 -0.83
CA GLN A 260 10.40 13.50 -0.54
C GLN A 260 9.06 13.44 -1.26
N LEU A 261 9.09 12.99 -2.52
CA LEU A 261 7.90 12.84 -3.33
C LEU A 261 6.90 11.90 -2.67
N PHE A 262 7.33 10.74 -2.18
CA PHE A 262 6.43 9.79 -1.51
C PHE A 262 6.07 10.18 -0.08
N ARG A 263 6.90 10.97 0.61
CA ARG A 263 6.59 11.47 1.96
C ARG A 263 5.44 12.49 1.96
N ASN A 264 5.31 13.27 0.88
CA ASN A 264 4.31 14.31 0.73
C ASN A 264 2.91 13.79 0.33
N TYR A 265 2.81 12.51 -0.06
CA TYR A 265 1.53 11.82 -0.27
C TYR A 265 1.10 11.06 0.99
#